data_AF-A0A091BUE1-F1
#
_entry.id   AF-A0A091BUE1-F1
#
_cell.length_a   1.000
_cell.length_b   1.000
_cell.length_c   1.000
_cell.angle_alpha   90.00
_cell.angle_beta   90.00
_cell.angle_gamma   90.00
#
_symmetry.space_group_name_H-M   'P 1'
#
loop_
_entity.id
_entity.type
_entity.pdbx_description
1 polymer ?
#
loop_
_entity_poly.entity_id
_entity_poly.type
_entity_poly.pdbx_seq_one_letter_code
_entity_poly.pdbx_strand_id
1 'polypeptide(L)'
;MRLHFTHPYKDNLDINFGQFTQIIGQNQQLKYYMWQLLMWYFDGKKYSEEDLSLFNQEEPEILCEGKSFKRNDFNIISISDIQDLLEQMSYKKGTVAFDFMKMNLNTVDCMEDIDEINDKLEKISLTVNQTLDLSIEEVTYRTESCLVTAEQLLSKYFQPYFNYQGKNIAFEFVDNETKVMFLLKMLREKLSNDTDNVLLILKIWMTILIILHS
;
A
#
# COMPACT_ATOMS: atom_id res chain seq x y z
N MET A 1 4.34 -6.52 -23.82
CA MET A 1 4.82 -5.17 -24.16
C MET A 1 6.33 -5.11 -24.01
N ARG A 2 7.02 -4.20 -24.69
CA ARG A 2 8.47 -4.02 -24.55
C ARG A 2 8.73 -2.68 -23.85
N LEU A 3 9.33 -2.73 -22.67
CA LEU A 3 9.73 -1.52 -21.95
C LEU A 3 11.16 -1.16 -22.33
N HIS A 4 11.40 0.12 -22.56
CA HIS A 4 12.72 0.72 -22.71
C HIS A 4 13.00 1.60 -21.50
N PHE A 5 14.13 1.36 -20.83
CA PHE A 5 14.59 2.12 -19.67
C PHE A 5 15.80 2.95 -20.05
N THR A 6 15.79 4.22 -19.66
CA THR A 6 17.02 5.03 -19.61
C THR A 6 17.97 4.44 -18.57
N HIS A 7 19.20 4.09 -18.98
CA HIS A 7 20.18 3.48 -18.07
C HIS A 7 21.39 4.39 -17.83
N PRO A 8 21.81 4.60 -16.56
CA PRO A 8 22.82 5.61 -16.23
C PRO A 8 24.25 5.28 -16.67
N TYR A 9 24.58 4.00 -16.87
CA TYR A 9 25.97 3.56 -17.12
C TYR A 9 26.19 2.80 -18.44
N LYS A 10 25.13 2.54 -19.19
CA LYS A 10 25.14 1.65 -20.37
C LYS A 10 24.09 2.12 -21.37
N ASP A 11 24.10 1.53 -22.55
CA ASP A 11 22.97 1.64 -23.47
C ASP A 11 21.64 1.32 -22.76
N ASN A 12 20.58 1.97 -23.23
CA ASN A 12 19.23 1.78 -22.72
C ASN A 12 18.85 0.30 -22.68
N LEU A 13 18.05 -0.06 -21.67
CA LEU A 13 17.69 -1.45 -21.42
C LEU A 13 16.31 -1.76 -21.95
N ASP A 14 16.19 -2.93 -22.58
CA ASP A 14 14.93 -3.43 -23.08
C ASP A 14 14.49 -4.67 -22.32
N ILE A 15 13.26 -4.68 -21.83
CA ILE A 15 12.66 -5.90 -21.30
C ILE A 15 11.32 -6.22 -21.96
N ASN A 16 11.08 -7.51 -22.12
CA ASN A 16 9.75 -8.02 -22.37
C ASN A 16 8.98 -8.00 -21.06
N PHE A 17 7.88 -7.27 -21.06
CA PHE A 17 7.03 -7.03 -19.91
C PHE A 17 5.62 -7.53 -20.20
N GLY A 18 5.02 -8.20 -19.24
CA GLY A 18 3.68 -8.76 -19.32
C GLY A 18 3.13 -9.07 -17.94
N GLN A 19 1.95 -9.70 -17.90
CA GLN A 19 1.23 -10.03 -16.67
C GLN A 19 2.06 -10.77 -15.63
N PHE A 20 3.00 -11.58 -16.10
CA PHE A 20 3.98 -12.25 -15.27
C PHE A 20 5.34 -12.13 -15.95
N THR A 21 6.23 -11.33 -15.36
CA THR A 21 7.58 -11.08 -15.90
C THR A 21 8.63 -11.53 -14.91
N GLN A 22 9.60 -12.30 -15.38
CA GLN A 22 10.76 -12.72 -14.60
C GLN A 22 12.02 -12.06 -15.13
N ILE A 23 12.73 -11.34 -14.26
CA ILE A 23 14.06 -10.82 -14.57
C ILE A 23 15.08 -11.69 -13.85
N ILE A 24 15.79 -12.51 -14.62
CA ILE A 24 16.84 -13.44 -14.17
C ILE A 24 18.19 -13.06 -14.79
N GLY A 25 19.27 -13.63 -14.25
CA GLY A 25 20.61 -13.46 -14.82
C GLY A 25 21.70 -13.29 -13.77
N GLN A 26 22.95 -13.40 -14.21
CA GLN A 26 24.11 -13.34 -13.31
C GLN A 26 24.49 -11.91 -12.91
N ASN A 27 24.15 -10.91 -13.73
CA ASN A 27 24.48 -9.51 -13.45
C ASN A 27 23.54 -8.94 -12.36
N GLN A 28 23.95 -9.08 -11.09
CA GLN A 28 23.16 -8.60 -9.94
C GLN A 28 23.00 -7.08 -9.93
N GLN A 29 24.05 -6.36 -10.29
CA GLN A 29 24.06 -4.90 -10.30
C GLN A 29 23.03 -4.35 -11.31
N LEU A 30 22.98 -4.93 -12.51
CA LEU A 30 22.00 -4.54 -13.53
C LEU A 30 20.56 -4.77 -13.06
N LYS A 31 20.28 -5.95 -12.48
CA LYS A 31 18.94 -6.24 -11.94
C LYS A 31 18.56 -5.29 -10.81
N TYR A 32 19.51 -4.96 -9.94
CA TYR A 32 19.30 -3.98 -8.88
C TYR A 32 18.95 -2.60 -9.46
N TYR A 33 19.67 -2.13 -10.48
CA TYR A 33 19.36 -0.85 -11.13
C TYR A 33 18.00 -0.84 -11.81
N MET A 34 17.60 -1.94 -12.46
CA MET A 34 16.26 -2.05 -13.03
C MET A 34 15.17 -1.99 -11.96
N TRP A 35 15.34 -2.72 -10.85
CA TRP A 35 14.44 -2.65 -9.71
C TRP A 35 14.36 -1.21 -9.16
N GLN A 36 15.51 -0.56 -8.95
CA GLN A 36 15.57 0.79 -8.41
C GLN A 36 14.87 1.80 -9.34
N LEU A 37 15.06 1.68 -10.66
CA LEU A 37 14.37 2.53 -11.64
C LEU A 37 12.86 2.33 -11.62
N LEU A 38 12.38 1.08 -11.57
CA LEU A 38 10.96 0.77 -11.44
C LEU A 38 10.37 1.40 -10.18
N MET A 39 11.05 1.23 -9.04
CA MET A 39 10.64 1.85 -7.78
C MET A 39 10.62 3.36 -7.87
N TRP A 40 11.71 3.99 -8.29
CA TRP A 40 11.82 5.45 -8.36
C TRP A 40 10.76 6.07 -9.27
N TYR A 41 10.51 5.43 -10.42
CA TYR A 41 9.59 5.95 -11.41
C TYR A 41 8.13 5.86 -10.93
N PHE A 42 7.68 4.64 -10.58
CA PHE A 42 6.28 4.37 -10.26
C PHE A 42 5.87 4.68 -8.82
N ASP A 43 6.81 4.73 -7.87
CA ASP A 43 6.53 5.16 -6.49
C ASP A 43 6.50 6.69 -6.34
N GLY A 44 6.72 7.43 -7.43
CA GLY A 44 6.64 8.90 -7.41
C GLY A 44 7.75 9.58 -6.63
N LYS A 45 8.95 8.96 -6.52
CA LYS A 45 10.12 9.56 -5.85
C LYS A 45 10.39 10.98 -6.37
N LYS A 46 10.54 11.92 -5.43
CA LYS A 46 11.09 13.25 -5.75
C LYS A 46 12.60 13.12 -5.91
N TYR A 47 13.12 13.36 -7.10
CA TYR A 47 14.54 13.22 -7.40
C TYR A 47 15.34 14.40 -6.84
N SER A 48 16.51 14.12 -6.27
CA SER A 48 17.52 15.14 -5.98
C SER A 48 18.52 15.32 -7.15
N GLU A 49 19.34 16.36 -7.10
CA GLU A 49 20.42 16.56 -8.09
C GLU A 49 21.42 15.39 -8.09
N GLU A 50 21.65 14.77 -6.93
CA GLU A 50 22.51 13.58 -6.82
C GLU A 50 21.87 12.36 -7.46
N ASP A 51 20.55 12.16 -7.30
CA ASP A 51 19.81 11.07 -7.96
C ASP A 51 19.91 11.19 -9.50
N LEU A 52 19.86 12.41 -10.03
CA LEU A 52 19.88 12.69 -11.47
C LEU A 52 21.28 12.94 -12.05
N SER A 53 22.32 12.90 -11.21
CA SER A 53 23.70 13.18 -11.61
C SER A 53 24.19 12.30 -12.76
N LEU A 54 23.73 11.05 -12.80
CA LEU A 54 24.06 10.07 -13.84
C LEU A 54 23.11 10.10 -15.05
N PHE A 55 22.07 10.94 -14.99
CA PHE A 55 21.08 11.13 -16.04
C PHE A 55 21.20 12.55 -16.66
N ASN A 56 22.35 13.21 -16.53
CA ASN A 56 22.56 14.57 -17.00
C ASN A 56 21.52 15.58 -16.47
N GLN A 57 21.04 15.38 -15.24
CA GLN A 57 19.97 16.18 -14.62
C GLN A 57 18.60 16.05 -15.31
N GLU A 58 18.40 15.02 -16.13
CA GLU A 58 17.10 14.67 -16.72
C GLU A 58 16.44 13.54 -15.92
N GLU A 59 15.12 13.58 -15.75
CA GLU A 59 14.39 12.50 -15.09
C GLU A 59 14.40 11.24 -15.97
N PRO A 60 14.61 10.05 -15.38
CA PRO A 60 14.58 8.80 -16.14
C PRO A 60 13.15 8.53 -16.66
N GLU A 61 13.04 8.06 -17.89
CA GLU A 61 11.76 7.68 -18.50
C GLU A 61 11.66 6.16 -18.72
N ILE A 62 10.43 5.65 -18.65
CA ILE A 62 10.10 4.27 -19.02
C ILE A 62 9.16 4.33 -20.22
N LEU A 63 9.66 3.92 -21.38
CA LEU A 63 8.93 3.97 -22.64
C LEU A 63 8.36 2.59 -22.97
N CYS A 64 7.17 2.56 -23.56
CA CYS A 64 6.55 1.39 -24.14
C CYS A 64 6.07 1.72 -25.55
N GLU A 65 6.60 1.02 -26.54
CA GLU A 65 6.26 1.24 -27.97
C GLU A 65 6.40 2.72 -28.39
N GLY A 66 7.40 3.42 -27.83
CA GLY A 66 7.68 4.84 -28.11
C GLY A 66 6.83 5.84 -27.32
N LYS A 67 5.96 5.39 -26.40
CA LYS A 67 5.19 6.26 -25.50
C LYS A 67 5.68 6.12 -24.07
N SER A 68 5.85 7.24 -23.37
CA SER A 68 6.22 7.23 -21.96
C SER A 68 5.05 6.74 -21.10
N PHE A 69 5.31 5.80 -20.19
CA PHE A 69 4.39 5.48 -19.12
C PHE A 69 4.22 6.70 -18.21
N LYS A 70 3.04 6.93 -17.64
CA LYS A 70 2.93 7.90 -16.55
C LYS A 70 3.45 7.27 -15.27
N ARG A 71 4.02 8.10 -14.41
CA ARG A 71 4.51 7.68 -13.08
C ARG A 71 3.42 7.10 -12.18
N ASN A 72 2.15 7.41 -12.45
CA ASN A 72 0.99 6.90 -11.72
C ASN A 72 0.18 5.86 -12.50
N ASP A 73 0.71 5.31 -13.60
CA ASP A 73 0.00 4.27 -14.38
C ASP A 73 -0.11 2.96 -13.61
N PHE A 74 0.71 2.75 -12.57
CA PHE A 74 0.64 1.61 -11.67
C PHE A 74 0.68 2.04 -10.20
N ASN A 75 -0.10 1.35 -9.37
CA ASN A 75 0.13 1.29 -7.93
C ASN A 75 1.19 0.21 -7.64
N ILE A 76 2.37 0.63 -7.18
CA ILE A 76 3.51 -0.26 -6.99
C ILE A 76 3.52 -0.87 -5.59
N ILE A 77 3.72 -2.18 -5.53
CA ILE A 77 3.90 -2.93 -4.29
C ILE A 77 5.20 -3.71 -4.42
N SER A 78 6.21 -3.40 -3.60
CA SER A 78 7.49 -4.10 -3.62
C SER A 78 7.70 -4.91 -2.35
N ILE A 79 7.99 -6.19 -2.51
CA ILE A 79 8.35 -7.11 -1.44
C ILE A 79 9.77 -7.62 -1.71
N SER A 80 10.74 -7.06 -1.00
CA SER A 80 12.15 -7.47 -1.06
C SER A 80 12.53 -8.43 0.04
N ASP A 81 11.84 -8.36 1.17
CA ASP A 81 12.07 -9.23 2.30
C ASP A 81 10.79 -9.48 3.11
N ILE A 82 10.96 -10.15 4.25
CA ILE A 82 9.85 -10.51 5.14
C ILE A 82 9.29 -9.31 5.91
N GLN A 83 10.07 -8.24 6.09
CA GLN A 83 9.62 -7.01 6.75
C GLN A 83 8.69 -6.22 5.84
N ASP A 84 9.01 -6.14 4.54
CA ASP A 84 8.10 -5.54 3.55
C ASP A 84 6.74 -6.27 3.56
N LEU A 85 6.78 -7.61 3.65
CA LEU A 85 5.59 -8.44 3.72
C LEU A 85 4.78 -8.20 5.01
N LEU A 86 5.46 -8.04 6.15
CA LEU A 86 4.83 -7.66 7.42
C LEU A 86 4.19 -6.27 7.33
N GLU A 87 4.88 -5.30 6.73
CA GLU A 87 4.37 -3.95 6.54
C GLU A 87 3.10 -3.95 5.68
N GLN A 88 3.11 -4.66 4.55
CA GLN A 88 1.94 -4.78 3.68
C GLN A 88 0.74 -5.48 4.34
N MET A 89 0.98 -6.25 5.41
CA MET A 89 -0.06 -6.87 6.22
C MET A 89 -0.47 -6.06 7.47
N SER A 90 0.10 -4.88 7.68
CA SER A 90 -0.28 -3.98 8.78
C SER A 90 -1.48 -3.12 8.41
N TYR A 91 -2.21 -2.60 9.41
CA TYR A 91 -3.32 -1.65 9.21
C TYR A 91 -2.84 -0.19 9.10
N LYS A 92 -1.81 0.04 8.28
CA LYS A 92 -1.34 1.38 7.92
C LYS A 92 -1.91 1.77 6.56
N LYS A 93 -2.27 3.05 6.41
CA LYS A 93 -2.78 3.57 5.14
C LYS A 93 -1.78 3.34 4.01
N GLY A 94 -2.26 2.83 2.88
CA GLY A 94 -1.43 2.50 1.70
C GLY A 94 -0.91 1.07 1.67
N THR A 95 -1.21 0.24 2.68
CA THR A 95 -0.88 -1.19 2.65
C THR A 95 -2.01 -2.02 2.05
N VAL A 96 -1.66 -3.20 1.51
CA VAL A 96 -2.65 -4.14 0.96
C VAL A 96 -3.71 -4.54 1.99
N ALA A 97 -3.29 -4.91 3.21
CA ALA A 97 -4.24 -5.32 4.24
C ALA A 97 -5.15 -4.19 4.69
N PHE A 98 -4.66 -2.95 4.75
CA PHE A 98 -5.49 -1.81 5.11
C PHE A 98 -6.59 -1.57 4.09
N ASP A 99 -6.23 -1.53 2.80
CA ASP A 99 -7.20 -1.30 1.73
C ASP A 99 -8.24 -2.43 1.68
N PHE A 100 -7.76 -3.68 1.78
CA PHE A 100 -8.62 -4.85 1.85
C PHE A 100 -9.60 -4.79 3.02
N MET A 101 -9.13 -4.52 4.23
CA MET A 101 -10.00 -4.45 5.41
C MET A 101 -10.96 -3.27 5.36
N LYS A 102 -10.53 -2.12 4.82
CA LYS A 102 -11.40 -0.96 4.63
C LYS A 102 -12.58 -1.28 3.71
N MET A 103 -12.36 -2.04 2.63
CA MET A 103 -13.46 -2.50 1.76
C MET A 103 -14.47 -3.36 2.53
N ASN A 104 -14.00 -4.24 3.40
CA ASN A 104 -14.86 -5.12 4.21
C ASN A 104 -15.62 -4.35 5.30
N LEU A 105 -15.05 -3.27 5.84
CA LEU A 105 -15.71 -2.40 6.82
C LEU A 105 -16.72 -1.43 6.20
N ASN A 106 -16.61 -1.15 4.90
CA ASN A 106 -17.55 -0.27 4.18
C ASN A 106 -18.80 -1.02 3.66
N THR A 107 -19.11 -2.18 4.24
CA THR A 107 -20.36 -2.91 3.96
C THR A 107 -21.53 -2.28 4.72
N VAL A 108 -22.76 -2.47 4.23
CA VAL A 108 -23.97 -1.89 4.85
C VAL A 108 -24.06 -2.28 6.33
N ASP A 109 -23.92 -3.56 6.63
CA ASP A 109 -23.99 -4.09 8.00
C ASP A 109 -22.98 -3.42 8.94
N CYS A 110 -21.71 -3.28 8.52
CA CYS A 110 -20.69 -2.61 9.33
C CYS A 110 -20.90 -1.10 9.43
N MET A 111 -21.46 -0.45 8.40
CA MET A 111 -21.74 0.98 8.43
C MET A 111 -22.89 1.30 9.40
N GLU A 112 -23.90 0.44 9.51
CA GLU A 112 -24.95 0.57 10.54
C GLU A 112 -24.35 0.51 11.95
N ASP A 113 -23.45 -0.44 12.23
CA ASP A 113 -22.75 -0.52 13.52
C ASP A 113 -21.90 0.73 13.80
N ILE A 114 -21.26 1.30 12.78
CA ILE A 114 -20.49 2.54 12.90
C ILE A 114 -21.39 3.74 13.21
N ASP A 115 -22.56 3.82 12.60
CA ASP A 115 -23.55 4.86 12.90
C ASP A 115 -24.06 4.73 14.35
N GLU A 116 -24.29 3.51 14.84
CA GLU A 116 -24.64 3.29 16.25
C GLU A 116 -23.53 3.77 17.20
N ILE A 117 -22.25 3.55 16.86
CA ILE A 117 -21.12 4.09 17.63
C ILE A 117 -21.18 5.62 17.67
N ASN A 118 -21.42 6.25 16.52
CA ASN A 118 -21.49 7.72 16.42
C ASN A 118 -22.66 8.30 17.24
N ASP A 119 -23.83 7.68 17.18
CA ASP A 119 -24.99 8.05 18.02
C ASP A 119 -24.67 7.96 19.51
N LYS A 120 -23.90 6.95 19.93
CA LYS A 120 -23.48 6.80 21.33
C LYS A 120 -22.46 7.86 21.73
N LEU A 121 -21.53 8.22 20.83
CA LEU A 121 -20.57 9.30 21.07
C LEU A 121 -21.28 10.65 21.24
N GLU A 122 -22.29 10.94 20.43
CA GLU A 122 -23.10 12.15 20.56
C GLU A 122 -23.83 12.17 21.92
N LYS A 123 -24.48 11.07 22.30
CA LYS A 123 -25.14 10.93 23.62
C LYS A 123 -24.17 11.16 24.78
N ILE A 124 -22.94 10.67 24.68
CA ILE A 124 -21.90 10.90 25.69
C ILE A 124 -21.52 12.39 25.72
N SER A 125 -21.30 13.02 24.56
CA SER A 125 -20.98 14.45 24.47
C SER A 125 -22.06 15.33 25.09
N LEU A 126 -23.34 15.03 24.82
CA LEU A 126 -24.48 15.72 25.44
C LEU A 126 -24.51 15.53 26.95
N THR A 127 -24.27 14.31 27.43
CA THR A 127 -24.22 14.00 28.86
C THR A 127 -23.12 14.78 29.56
N VAL A 128 -21.92 14.84 28.98
CA VAL A 128 -20.80 15.63 29.51
C VAL A 128 -21.20 17.10 29.58
N ASN A 129 -21.72 17.66 28.49
CA ASN A 129 -22.13 19.06 28.42
C ASN A 129 -23.24 19.43 29.41
N GLN A 130 -24.13 18.50 29.77
CA GLN A 130 -25.16 18.73 30.80
C GLN A 130 -24.56 18.83 32.21
N THR A 131 -23.44 18.15 32.45
CA THR A 131 -22.72 18.18 33.73
C THR A 131 -21.66 19.28 33.80
N LEU A 132 -21.25 19.83 32.65
CA LEU A 132 -20.17 20.79 32.52
C LEU A 132 -20.70 22.21 32.74
N ASP A 133 -20.71 22.68 33.98
CA ASP A 133 -21.07 24.07 34.31
C ASP A 133 -19.85 25.00 34.20
N LEU A 134 -19.42 25.26 32.95
CA LEU A 134 -18.28 26.11 32.62
C LEU A 134 -18.70 27.24 31.67
N SER A 135 -19.35 28.24 32.26
CA SER A 135 -19.81 29.44 31.55
C SER A 135 -19.22 30.71 32.18
N ILE A 136 -18.71 31.63 31.36
CA ILE A 136 -18.27 32.98 31.78
C ILE A 136 -18.98 33.99 30.87
N GLU A 137 -19.82 34.83 31.47
CA GLU A 137 -20.72 35.74 30.74
C GLU A 137 -21.53 34.98 29.67
N GLU A 138 -21.40 35.34 28.39
CA GLU A 138 -22.12 34.72 27.27
C GLU A 138 -21.36 33.55 26.63
N VAL A 139 -20.16 33.21 27.14
CA VAL A 139 -19.30 32.18 26.55
C VAL A 139 -19.39 30.89 27.36
N THR A 140 -19.75 29.79 26.69
CA THR A 140 -19.80 28.45 27.29
C THR A 140 -18.71 27.57 26.72
N TYR A 141 -17.95 26.88 27.58
CA TYR A 141 -17.00 25.86 27.16
C TYR A 141 -17.73 24.52 27.04
N ARG A 142 -17.58 23.83 25.90
CA ARG A 142 -18.31 22.59 25.59
C ARG A 142 -17.43 21.61 24.85
N THR A 143 -17.82 20.33 24.88
CA THR A 143 -17.23 19.27 24.05
C THR A 143 -18.21 18.84 22.96
N GLU A 144 -17.68 18.34 21.84
CA GLU A 144 -18.45 17.81 20.71
C GLU A 144 -17.88 16.45 20.32
N SER A 145 -18.76 15.54 19.89
CA SER A 145 -18.34 14.23 19.37
C SER A 145 -17.76 14.38 17.96
N CYS A 146 -16.62 13.74 17.72
CA CYS A 146 -16.08 13.58 16.36
C CYS A 146 -16.60 12.28 15.76
N LEU A 147 -17.10 12.34 14.52
CA LEU A 147 -17.53 11.15 13.79
C LEU A 147 -16.37 10.17 13.58
N VAL A 148 -16.62 8.92 13.97
CA VAL A 148 -15.77 7.78 13.75
C VAL A 148 -16.05 7.20 12.38
N THR A 149 -14.99 6.97 11.61
CA THR A 149 -15.06 6.35 10.28
C THR A 149 -14.41 4.97 10.29
N ALA A 150 -14.73 4.13 9.30
CA ALA A 150 -14.08 2.83 9.10
C ALA A 150 -12.53 2.95 9.05
N GLU A 151 -12.01 4.01 8.42
CA GLU A 151 -10.58 4.30 8.37
C GLU A 151 -9.98 4.57 9.75
N GLN A 152 -10.68 5.30 10.62
CA GLN A 152 -10.24 5.55 11.99
C GLN A 152 -10.34 4.30 12.87
N LEU A 153 -11.40 3.50 12.73
CA LEU A 153 -11.53 2.21 13.40
C LEU A 153 -10.35 1.31 13.08
N LEU A 154 -10.08 1.13 11.79
CA LEU A 154 -9.02 0.24 11.33
C LEU A 154 -7.63 0.69 11.79
N SER A 155 -7.33 1.99 11.71
CA SER A 155 -6.00 2.52 12.03
C SER A 155 -5.72 2.67 13.54
N LYS A 156 -6.75 2.83 14.38
CA LYS A 156 -6.59 3.14 15.81
C LYS A 156 -7.09 2.07 16.77
N TYR A 157 -8.08 1.29 16.37
CA TYR A 157 -8.81 0.40 17.27
C TYR A 157 -8.71 -1.07 16.88
N PHE A 158 -8.25 -1.39 15.67
CA PHE A 158 -8.02 -2.76 15.22
C PHE A 158 -6.54 -3.07 15.02
N GLN A 159 -6.20 -4.34 15.20
CA GLN A 159 -4.86 -4.88 14.98
C GLN A 159 -4.96 -6.20 14.23
N PRO A 160 -4.13 -6.44 13.20
CA PRO A 160 -4.10 -7.71 12.51
C PRO A 160 -3.45 -8.79 13.38
N TYR A 161 -3.97 -10.02 13.30
CA TYR A 161 -3.37 -11.19 13.91
C TYR A 161 -3.65 -12.43 13.04
N PHE A 162 -2.79 -13.43 13.14
CA PHE A 162 -3.02 -14.74 12.54
C PHE A 162 -3.60 -15.66 13.60
N ASN A 163 -4.59 -16.46 13.22
CA ASN A 163 -5.15 -17.47 14.10
C ASN A 163 -4.72 -18.87 13.64
N TYR A 164 -4.22 -19.66 14.58
CA TYR A 164 -3.94 -21.07 14.37
C TYR A 164 -4.50 -21.88 15.54
N GLN A 165 -5.41 -22.81 15.23
CA GLN A 165 -6.08 -23.66 16.22
C GLN A 165 -6.74 -22.87 17.37
N GLY A 166 -7.39 -21.75 17.05
CA GLY A 166 -8.09 -20.90 18.03
C GLY A 166 -7.15 -20.02 18.85
N LYS A 167 -5.85 -20.00 18.56
CA LYS A 167 -4.87 -19.14 19.23
C LYS A 167 -4.33 -18.09 18.28
N ASN A 168 -4.19 -16.87 18.77
CA ASN A 168 -3.50 -15.82 18.04
C ASN A 168 -1.99 -16.10 18.07
N ILE A 169 -1.36 -16.09 16.90
CA ILE A 169 0.06 -16.31 16.73
C ILE A 169 0.71 -15.09 16.09
N ALA A 170 1.97 -14.87 16.42
CA ALA A 170 2.78 -13.84 15.81
C ALA A 170 3.07 -14.18 14.34
N PHE A 171 3.28 -13.15 13.52
CA PHE A 171 3.57 -13.29 12.10
C PHE A 171 4.76 -14.21 11.84
N GLU A 172 5.79 -14.16 12.69
CA GLU A 172 7.00 -14.96 12.60
C GLU A 172 6.73 -16.48 12.60
N PHE A 173 5.65 -16.93 13.25
CA PHE A 173 5.27 -18.33 13.34
C PHE A 173 4.45 -18.84 12.16
N VAL A 174 3.99 -17.95 11.28
CA VAL A 174 3.35 -18.34 10.02
C VAL A 174 4.44 -18.69 9.01
N ASP A 175 4.29 -19.80 8.28
CA ASP A 175 5.24 -20.17 7.26
C ASP A 175 5.24 -19.16 6.09
N ASN A 176 6.37 -19.06 5.38
CA ASN A 176 6.57 -18.02 4.38
C ASN A 176 5.64 -18.14 3.16
N GLU A 177 5.28 -19.37 2.77
CA GLU A 177 4.35 -19.59 1.67
C GLU A 177 2.96 -19.05 2.04
N THR A 178 2.45 -19.44 3.21
CA THR A 178 1.17 -18.97 3.72
C THR A 178 1.11 -17.45 3.84
N LYS A 179 2.19 -16.80 4.30
CA LYS A 179 2.26 -15.32 4.37
C LYS A 179 2.09 -14.67 3.00
N VAL A 180 2.79 -15.16 1.98
CA VAL A 180 2.67 -14.65 0.60
C VAL A 180 1.27 -14.92 0.06
N MET A 181 0.72 -16.11 0.33
CA MET A 181 -0.63 -16.47 -0.12
C MET A 181 -1.71 -15.57 0.49
N PHE A 182 -1.58 -15.15 1.76
CA PHE A 182 -2.48 -14.16 2.35
C PHE A 182 -2.41 -12.83 1.62
N LEU A 183 -1.21 -12.30 1.37
CA LEU A 183 -1.04 -11.06 0.62
C LEU A 183 -1.69 -11.14 -0.77
N LEU A 184 -1.40 -12.21 -1.52
CA LEU A 184 -1.94 -12.41 -2.87
C LEU A 184 -3.47 -12.56 -2.86
N LYS A 185 -4.04 -13.22 -1.84
CA LYS A 185 -5.49 -13.35 -1.70
C LYS A 185 -6.16 -12.00 -1.43
N MET A 186 -5.63 -11.23 -0.48
CA MET A 186 -6.13 -9.87 -0.18
C MET A 186 -6.06 -8.98 -1.43
N LEU A 187 -4.92 -9.03 -2.14
CA LEU A 187 -4.73 -8.24 -3.36
C LEU A 187 -5.72 -8.64 -4.45
N ARG A 188 -5.95 -9.95 -4.66
CA ARG A 188 -6.94 -10.46 -5.62
C ARG A 188 -8.35 -9.97 -5.29
N GLU A 189 -8.76 -10.02 -4.03
CA GLU A 189 -10.10 -9.57 -3.62
C GLU A 189 -10.27 -8.06 -3.77
N LYS A 190 -9.23 -7.28 -3.45
CA LYS A 190 -9.18 -5.83 -3.73
C LYS A 190 -9.38 -5.56 -5.22
N LEU A 191 -8.57 -6.20 -6.06
CA LEU A 191 -8.56 -6.00 -7.51
C LEU A 191 -9.83 -6.51 -8.21
N SER A 192 -10.57 -7.43 -7.60
CA SER A 192 -11.84 -7.92 -8.18
C SER A 192 -12.92 -6.83 -8.25
N ASN A 193 -12.76 -5.74 -7.50
CA ASN A 193 -13.70 -4.62 -7.44
C ASN A 193 -13.09 -3.30 -7.95
N ASP A 194 -11.88 -3.34 -8.51
CA ASP A 194 -11.09 -2.17 -8.87
C ASP A 194 -10.57 -2.27 -10.31
N THR A 195 -10.35 -1.13 -10.95
CA THR A 195 -9.72 -1.02 -12.28
C THR A 195 -8.28 -0.52 -12.19
N ASP A 196 -7.77 -0.26 -10.99
CA ASP A 196 -6.40 0.18 -10.77
C ASP A 196 -5.39 -0.88 -11.23
N ASN A 197 -4.43 -0.46 -12.06
CA ASN A 197 -3.32 -1.33 -12.43
C ASN A 197 -2.35 -1.44 -11.26
N VAL A 198 -2.09 -2.66 -10.81
CA VAL A 198 -1.09 -2.93 -9.76
C VAL A 198 0.17 -3.53 -10.36
N LEU A 199 1.31 -3.05 -9.88
CA LEU A 199 2.64 -3.58 -10.17
C LEU A 199 3.21 -4.23 -8.90
N LEU A 200 3.02 -5.53 -8.75
CA LEU A 200 3.60 -6.29 -7.63
C LEU A 200 4.99 -6.80 -8.00
N ILE A 201 6.01 -6.36 -7.27
CA ILE A 201 7.40 -6.73 -7.47
C ILE A 201 7.88 -7.59 -6.29
N LEU A 202 8.18 -8.86 -6.54
CA LEU A 202 8.83 -9.74 -5.57
C LEU A 202 10.31 -9.87 -5.91
N LYS A 203 11.20 -9.42 -5.01
CA LYS A 203 12.65 -9.57 -5.15
C LYS A 203 13.09 -10.75 -4.30
N ILE A 204 13.11 -11.93 -4.93
CA ILE A 204 13.47 -13.19 -4.27
C ILE A 204 14.88 -13.57 -4.72
N TRP A 205 15.86 -13.51 -3.82
CA TRP A 205 17.19 -14.14 -3.96
C TRP A 205 17.69 -14.23 -5.42
N MET A 206 17.86 -13.08 -6.09
CA MET A 206 18.34 -12.93 -7.49
C MET A 206 17.28 -12.98 -8.62
N THR A 207 15.98 -13.03 -8.34
CA THR A 207 14.91 -12.92 -9.34
C THR A 207 13.96 -11.80 -8.99
N ILE A 208 13.60 -10.97 -9.97
CA ILE A 208 12.50 -10.02 -9.83
C ILE A 208 11.30 -10.64 -10.52
N LEU A 209 10.25 -10.92 -9.76
CA LEU A 209 8.96 -11.31 -10.29
C LEU A 209 8.05 -10.09 -10.32
N ILE A 210 7.44 -9.84 -11.46
CA ILE A 210 6.50 -8.76 -11.66
C ILE A 210 5.15 -9.36 -12.03
N ILE A 211 4.12 -9.03 -11.24
CA ILE A 211 2.74 -9.41 -11.51
C ILE A 211 1.94 -8.14 -11.83
N LEU A 212 1.29 -8.13 -13.00
CA LEU A 212 0.38 -7.06 -13.41
C LEU A 212 -1.06 -7.54 -13.33
N HIS A 213 -1.91 -6.65 -12.84
CA HIS A 213 -3.35 -6.74 -13.05
C HIS A 213 -3.80 -5.56 -13.92
N SER A 214 -4.69 -5.84 -14.87
CA SER A 214 -5.25 -4.93 -15.86
C SER A 214 -6.71 -5.25 -16.08
#